data_AF-A0A7J9FTZ8-F1
#
_entry.id   AF-A0A7J9FTZ8-F1
#
_cell.length_a   1.000
_cell.length_b   1.000
_cell.length_c   1.000
_cell.angle_alpha   90.00
_cell.angle_beta   90.00
_cell.angle_gamma   90.00
#
_symmetry.space_group_name_H-M   'P 1'
#
loop_
_entity.id
_entity.type
_entity.pdbx_description
1 polymer ?
#
loop_
_entity_poly.entity_id
_entity_poly.type
_entity_poly.pdbx_seq_one_letter_code
_entity_poly.pdbx_strand_id
1 'polypeptide(L)'
;MKRLAVGPMTNPEYNEWWVRRINDNISEPKLEKKIEQIEEEKINLRLDADVQKLEVERLRKGKIKAEEDLDSLKTDYKKLRLSMRTARLGKTSDQWYEEIQEEKNKANR
;
A
#
# COMPACT_ATOMS: atom_id res chain seq x y z
N MET A 1 73.40 4.39 -30.09
CA MET A 1 72.06 3.96 -29.60
C MET A 1 71.21 3.62 -30.81
N LYS A 2 70.76 2.37 -30.94
CA LYS A 2 69.83 1.98 -32.02
C LYS A 2 68.41 2.27 -31.54
N ARG A 3 67.65 3.08 -32.29
CA ARG A 3 66.23 3.34 -31.99
C ARG A 3 65.43 2.11 -32.39
N LEU A 4 64.81 1.42 -31.43
CA LEU A 4 63.79 0.42 -31.70
C LEU A 4 62.50 1.17 -32.04
N ALA A 5 62.10 1.13 -33.31
CA ALA A 5 60.79 1.64 -33.72
C ALA A 5 59.73 0.66 -33.23
N VAL A 6 59.07 1.00 -32.12
CA VAL A 6 57.89 0.29 -31.63
C VAL A 6 56.72 0.74 -32.50
N GLY A 7 56.42 -0.04 -33.54
CA GLY A 7 55.18 0.11 -34.30
C GLY A 7 53.96 -0.18 -33.41
N PRO A 8 52.77 0.33 -33.76
CA PRO A 8 51.55 0.02 -33.04
C PRO A 8 51.32 -1.49 -33.08
N MET A 9 51.34 -2.13 -31.90
CA MET A 9 51.20 -3.59 -31.73
C MET A 9 49.73 -4.01 -31.86
N THR A 10 49.03 -3.50 -32.86
CA THR A 10 47.68 -3.93 -33.22
C THR A 10 47.81 -5.08 -34.22
N ASN A 11 48.24 -6.26 -33.75
CA ASN A 11 48.17 -7.48 -34.54
C ASN A 11 46.68 -7.77 -34.80
N PRO A 12 46.21 -7.78 -36.06
CA PRO A 12 44.83 -8.12 -36.41
C PRO A 12 44.35 -9.42 -35.74
N GLU A 13 45.24 -10.40 -35.58
CA GLU A 13 44.94 -11.69 -34.94
C GLU A 13 44.59 -11.57 -33.45
N TYR A 14 45.24 -10.64 -32.73
CA TYR A 14 44.92 -10.40 -31.31
C TYR A 14 43.52 -9.81 -31.15
N ASN A 15 43.16 -8.86 -32.03
CA ASN A 15 41.84 -8.26 -32.02
C ASN A 15 40.76 -9.29 -32.37
N GLU A 16 41.00 -10.14 -33.37
CA GLU A 16 40.07 -11.22 -33.73
C GLU A 16 39.90 -12.24 -32.60
N TRP A 17 41.00 -12.64 -31.97
CA TRP A 17 40.96 -13.54 -30.82
C TRP A 17 40.20 -12.94 -29.63
N TRP A 18 40.39 -11.64 -29.36
CA TRP A 18 39.71 -10.95 -28.27
C TRP A 18 38.20 -10.80 -28.53
N VAL A 19 37.80 -10.47 -29.75
CA VAL A 19 36.39 -10.43 -30.19
C VAL A 19 35.74 -11.80 -30.07
N ARG A 20 36.42 -12.86 -30.51
CA ARG A 20 35.90 -14.23 -30.41
C ARG A 20 35.70 -14.68 -28.96
N ARG A 21 36.66 -14.38 -28.08
CA ARG A 21 36.53 -14.65 -26.64
C ARG A 21 35.36 -13.91 -26.00
N ILE A 22 35.12 -12.65 -26.40
CA ILE A 22 33.96 -11.89 -25.91
C ILE A 22 32.67 -12.57 -26.35
N ASN A 23 32.55 -12.92 -27.62
CA ASN A 23 31.36 -13.59 -28.15
C ASN A 23 31.13 -14.96 -27.48
N ASP A 24 32.18 -15.75 -27.26
CA ASP A 24 32.08 -17.05 -26.58
C ASP A 24 31.70 -16.93 -25.09
N ASN A 25 32.05 -15.81 -24.44
CA ASN A 25 31.68 -15.51 -23.04
C ASN A 25 30.27 -14.92 -22.91
N ILE A 26 29.71 -14.35 -24.00
CA ILE A 26 28.34 -13.84 -24.06
C ILE A 26 27.44 -15.01 -24.48
N SER A 27 26.92 -15.74 -23.50
CA SER A 27 25.92 -16.77 -23.77
C SER A 27 24.55 -16.11 -24.02
N GLU A 28 24.26 -15.78 -25.28
CA GLU A 28 22.98 -15.16 -25.68
C GLU A 28 21.74 -15.89 -25.15
N PRO A 29 21.65 -17.24 -25.17
CA PRO A 29 20.48 -17.95 -24.63
C PRO A 29 20.28 -17.74 -23.12
N LYS A 30 21.34 -17.46 -22.37
CA LYS A 30 21.26 -17.15 -20.94
C LYS A 30 20.80 -15.71 -20.71
N LEU A 31 21.16 -14.80 -21.61
CA LEU A 31 20.72 -13.41 -21.57
C LEU A 31 19.25 -13.27 -21.97
N GLU A 32 18.81 -13.96 -23.02
CA GLU A 32 17.42 -13.99 -23.46
C GLU A 32 16.49 -14.46 -22.33
N LYS A 33 16.81 -15.57 -21.67
CA LYS A 33 16.04 -16.05 -20.51
C LYS A 33 16.00 -15.04 -19.37
N LYS A 34 17.09 -14.31 -19.14
CA LYS A 34 17.13 -13.28 -18.10
C LYS A 34 16.30 -12.06 -18.48
N ILE A 35 16.28 -11.69 -19.75
CA ILE A 35 15.44 -10.61 -20.28
C ILE A 35 13.97 -10.99 -20.15
N GLU A 36 13.59 -12.20 -20.54
CA GLU A 36 12.22 -12.72 -20.41
C GLU A 36 11.75 -12.69 -18.94
N GLN A 37 12.58 -13.16 -18.00
CA GLN A 37 12.29 -13.07 -16.57
C GLN A 37 12.08 -11.62 -16.09
N ILE A 38 12.94 -10.69 -16.52
CA ILE A 38 12.83 -9.27 -16.15
C ILE A 38 11.56 -8.65 -16.75
N GLU A 39 11.16 -9.05 -17.96
CA GLU A 39 9.93 -8.58 -18.59
C GLU A 39 8.69 -9.09 -17.86
N GLU A 40 8.67 -10.36 -17.46
CA GLU A 40 7.61 -10.93 -16.62
C GLU A 40 7.53 -10.23 -15.25
N GLU A 41 8.65 -10.06 -14.56
CA GLU A 41 8.71 -9.34 -13.28
C GLU A 41 8.21 -7.90 -13.42
N LYS A 42 8.58 -7.21 -14.50
CA LYS A 42 8.11 -5.85 -14.79
C LYS A 42 6.61 -5.79 -15.03
N ILE A 43 6.02 -6.78 -15.71
CA ILE A 43 4.57 -6.85 -15.92
C ILE A 43 3.86 -7.10 -14.58
N ASN A 44 4.36 -8.03 -13.77
CA ASN A 44 3.81 -8.31 -12.45
C ASN A 44 3.84 -7.07 -11.54
N LEU A 45 4.97 -6.36 -11.48
CA LEU A 45 5.10 -5.13 -10.69
C LEU A 45 4.12 -4.03 -11.15
N ARG A 46 3.83 -3.94 -12.45
CA ARG A 46 2.81 -3.01 -12.96
C ARG A 46 1.42 -3.38 -12.48
N LEU A 47 1.06 -4.67 -12.55
CA LEU A 47 -0.22 -5.17 -12.06
C LEU A 47 -0.38 -4.92 -10.55
N ASP A 48 0.65 -5.18 -9.76
CA ASP A 48 0.65 -4.92 -8.32
C ASP A 48 0.44 -3.43 -8.01
N ALA A 49 1.08 -2.54 -8.77
CA ALA A 49 0.90 -1.11 -8.61
C ALA A 49 -0.55 -0.66 -8.92
N ASP A 50 -1.17 -1.22 -9.97
CA ASP A 50 -2.55 -0.93 -10.32
C ASP A 50 -3.54 -1.46 -9.25
N VAL A 51 -3.29 -2.65 -8.71
CA VAL A 51 -4.08 -3.22 -7.59
C VAL A 51 -3.97 -2.33 -6.34
N GLN A 52 -2.75 -1.91 -5.97
CA GLN A 52 -2.54 -1.02 -4.83
C GLN A 52 -3.26 0.32 -5.02
N LYS A 53 -3.23 0.88 -6.24
CA LYS A 53 -3.92 2.12 -6.58
C LYS A 53 -5.44 1.98 -6.41
N LEU A 54 -6.02 0.87 -6.87
CA LEU A 54 -7.45 0.58 -6.72
C LEU A 54 -7.85 0.42 -5.25
N GLU A 55 -7.03 -0.27 -4.45
CA GLU A 55 -7.31 -0.47 -3.02
C GLU A 55 -7.27 0.86 -2.26
N VAL A 56 -6.30 1.74 -2.54
CA VAL A 56 -6.23 3.09 -1.95
C VAL A 56 -7.47 3.90 -2.31
N GLU A 57 -7.96 3.82 -3.55
CA GLU A 57 -9.18 4.53 -3.95
C GLU A 57 -10.42 4.00 -3.20
N ARG A 58 -10.54 2.68 -3.04
CA ARG A 58 -11.61 2.04 -2.25
C ARG A 58 -11.58 2.49 -0.80
N LEU A 59 -10.41 2.47 -0.16
CA LEU A 59 -10.23 2.91 1.22
C LEU A 59 -10.58 4.39 1.39
N ARG A 60 -10.22 5.24 0.43
CA ARG A 60 -10.58 6.67 0.46
C ARG A 60 -12.10 6.87 0.42
N LYS A 61 -12.81 6.16 -0.45
CA LYS A 61 -14.28 6.21 -0.53
C LYS A 61 -14.93 5.72 0.76
N GLY A 62 -14.45 4.61 1.32
CA GLY A 62 -14.92 4.09 2.59
C GLY A 62 -14.73 5.07 3.74
N LYS A 63 -13.57 5.74 3.79
CA LYS A 63 -13.27 6.77 4.80
C LYS A 63 -14.22 7.96 4.72
N ILE A 64 -14.45 8.50 3.52
CA ILE A 64 -15.36 9.64 3.31
C ILE A 64 -16.77 9.29 3.83
N LYS A 65 -17.29 8.11 3.46
CA LYS A 65 -18.61 7.67 3.94
C LYS A 65 -18.67 7.52 5.46
N ALA A 66 -17.65 6.91 6.07
CA ALA A 66 -17.60 6.76 7.52
C ALA A 66 -17.53 8.11 8.25
N GLU A 67 -16.90 9.12 7.65
CA GLU A 67 -16.83 10.48 8.18
C GLU A 67 -18.18 11.21 8.08
N GLU A 68 -18.88 11.06 6.95
CA GLU A 68 -20.26 11.55 6.77
C GLU A 68 -21.23 10.91 7.78
N ASP A 69 -21.15 9.59 7.95
CA ASP A 69 -21.96 8.83 8.91
C ASP A 69 -21.67 9.29 10.35
N LEU A 70 -20.41 9.56 10.68
CA LEU A 70 -20.01 10.09 12.00
C LEU A 70 -20.57 11.49 12.25
N ASP A 71 -20.52 12.37 11.25
CA ASP A 71 -21.07 13.72 11.35
C ASP A 71 -22.59 13.68 11.51
N SER A 72 -23.28 12.82 10.76
CA SER A 72 -24.72 12.58 10.93
C SER A 72 -25.04 12.11 12.35
N LEU A 73 -24.34 11.07 12.85
CA LEU A 73 -24.52 10.55 14.19
C LEU A 73 -24.25 11.60 15.27
N LYS A 74 -23.23 12.44 15.09
CA LYS A 74 -22.91 13.56 15.98
C LYS A 74 -24.03 14.59 16.03
N THR A 75 -24.68 14.86 14.90
CA THR A 75 -25.85 15.77 14.87
C THR A 75 -27.06 15.18 15.57
N ASP A 76 -27.34 13.89 15.36
CA ASP A 76 -28.48 13.22 15.99
C ASP A 76 -28.29 13.06 17.49
N TYR A 77 -27.07 12.74 17.94
CA TYR A 77 -26.73 12.72 19.36
C TYR A 77 -26.94 14.07 20.03
N LYS A 78 -26.52 15.17 19.39
CA LYS A 78 -26.74 16.53 19.91
C LYS A 78 -28.23 16.84 20.03
N LYS A 79 -29.04 16.49 19.03
CA LYS A 79 -30.50 16.65 19.07
C LYS A 79 -31.12 15.85 20.19
N LEU A 80 -30.76 14.56 20.30
CA LEU A 80 -31.25 13.68 21.37
C LEU A 80 -30.94 14.24 22.75
N ARG A 81 -29.69 14.67 22.99
CA ARG A 81 -29.27 15.28 24.26
C ARG A 81 -30.08 16.53 24.59
N LEU A 82 -30.39 17.38 23.60
CA LEU A 82 -31.24 18.55 23.79
C LEU A 82 -32.68 18.16 24.09
N SER A 83 -33.26 17.20 23.37
CA SER A 83 -34.61 16.70 23.62
C SER A 83 -34.74 16.11 25.02
N MET A 84 -33.76 15.34 25.51
CA MET A 84 -33.75 14.80 26.88
C MET A 84 -33.72 15.91 27.94
N ARG A 85 -32.97 16.99 27.71
CA ARG A 85 -32.97 18.17 28.60
C ARG A 85 -34.33 18.87 28.62
N THR A 86 -34.95 19.06 27.45
CA THR A 86 -36.24 19.76 27.31
C THR A 86 -37.39 18.98 27.91
N ALA A 87 -37.41 17.65 27.73
CA ALA A 87 -38.43 16.76 28.28
C ALA A 87 -38.37 16.62 29.81
N ARG A 88 -37.53 17.40 30.51
CA ARG A 88 -37.25 17.29 31.96
C ARG A 88 -36.85 15.87 32.41
N LEU A 89 -36.37 15.06 31.47
CA LEU A 89 -35.64 13.80 31.69
C LEU A 89 -34.19 14.07 32.16
N GLY A 90 -33.98 15.19 32.86
CA GLY A 90 -32.69 15.69 33.34
C GLY A 90 -32.16 14.92 34.55
N LYS A 91 -32.42 13.61 34.61
CA LYS A 91 -31.66 12.72 35.48
C LYS A 91 -30.27 12.56 34.89
N THR A 92 -29.22 12.62 35.69
CA THR A 92 -27.88 12.25 35.22
C THR A 92 -27.86 10.77 34.84
N SER A 93 -26.93 10.34 33.98
CA SER A 93 -26.85 8.92 33.56
C SER A 93 -26.79 7.98 34.77
N ASP A 94 -26.14 8.44 35.83
CA ASP A 94 -25.95 7.72 37.09
C ASP A 94 -27.29 7.51 37.82
N GLN A 95 -28.17 8.52 37.81
CA GLN A 95 -29.53 8.40 38.35
C GLN A 95 -30.39 7.42 37.55
N TRP A 96 -30.14 7.25 36.25
CA TRP A 96 -30.79 6.23 35.43
C TRP A 96 -30.30 4.83 35.74
N TYR A 97 -28.99 4.65 35.98
CA TYR A 97 -28.45 3.37 36.42
C TYR A 97 -28.99 2.98 37.79
N GLU A 98 -29.06 3.91 38.74
CA GLU A 98 -29.67 3.66 40.06
C GLU A 98 -31.14 3.26 39.94
N GLU A 99 -31.93 3.96 39.12
CA GLU A 99 -33.34 3.64 38.91
C GLU A 99 -33.55 2.26 38.27
N ILE A 100 -32.75 1.87 37.27
CA ILE A 100 -32.80 0.53 36.67
C ILE A 100 -32.39 -0.55 37.68
N GLN A 101 -31.44 -0.28 38.57
CA GLN A 101 -31.05 -1.21 39.62
C GLN A 101 -32.14 -1.36 40.69
N GLU A 102 -32.78 -0.26 41.12
CA GLU A 102 -33.92 -0.31 42.03
C GLU A 102 -35.13 -1.05 41.45
N GLU A 103 -35.43 -0.87 40.17
CA GLU A 103 -36.52 -1.55 39.45
C GLU A 103 -36.27 -3.06 39.37
N LYS A 104 -35.05 -3.47 39.00
CA LYS A 104 -34.62 -4.89 39.03
C LYS A 104 -34.73 -5.52 40.42
N ASN A 105 -34.42 -4.77 41.48
CA ASN A 105 -34.50 -5.26 42.86
C ASN A 105 -35.95 -5.35 43.36
N LYS A 106 -36.87 -4.53 42.84
CA LYS A 106 -38.31 -4.64 43.10
C LYS A 106 -38.95 -5.83 42.39
N ALA A 107 -38.54 -6.12 41.15
CA ALA A 107 -39.06 -7.25 40.39
C ALA A 107 -38.63 -8.63 40.95
N ASN A 108 -37.53 -8.68 41.70
CA ASN A 108 -37.00 -9.88 42.34
C ASN A 108 -37.53 -10.09 43.78
N ARG A 109 -38.50 -9.30 44.23
CA ARG A 109 -39.08 -9.35 45.58
C ARG A 109 -40.56 -9.70 45.52
#